data_AF-A0A953RKS9-F1
#
_entry.id   AF-A0A953RKS9-F1
#
_cell.length_a   1.000
_cell.length_b   1.000
_cell.length_c   1.000
_cell.angle_alpha   90.00
_cell.angle_beta   90.00
_cell.angle_gamma   90.00
#
_symmetry.space_group_name_H-M   'P 1'
#
loop_
_entity.id
_entity.type
_entity.pdbx_description
1 polymer ?
#
loop_
_entity_poly.entity_id
_entity_poly.type
_entity_poly.pdbx_seq_one_letter_code
_entity_poly.pdbx_strand_id
1 'polypeptide(L)'
;MTASTPTSVFPGLLNDNIGLYHTRPENFLASLLVHAMALALVLWLATWLTDRPNNHGPQVSHAINVGPISFLPQDPGGHGGGGTHDRLPASRGALPALTLADQLTPPEAVPLNPDPKLPEPPSLMALSDVKLPQLARLGDPLSGVQGPPSNGPGGGGGIGSNCCGGVGPRTGPGFGPYDAGNVFRPGIGGVTQPRPIYDPDPDYSDAARKAKYQGLGRAVAGGRPGGTTT
;
A
#
# COMPACT_ATOMS: atom_id res chain seq x y z
N MET A 1 38.06 -57.74 -27.80
CA MET A 1 36.87 -57.15 -27.17
C MET A 1 37.25 -56.80 -25.73
N THR A 2 37.72 -55.58 -25.49
CA THR A 2 38.11 -55.12 -24.15
C THR A 2 36.92 -54.42 -23.52
N ALA A 3 36.38 -55.03 -22.46
CA ALA A 3 35.26 -54.50 -21.69
C ALA A 3 35.69 -53.25 -20.92
N SER A 4 34.94 -52.16 -21.10
CA SER A 4 35.08 -50.93 -20.32
C SER A 4 34.55 -51.14 -18.91
N THR A 5 35.41 -51.07 -17.90
CA THR A 5 35.00 -51.04 -16.49
C THR A 5 34.37 -49.68 -16.19
N PRO A 6 33.14 -49.61 -15.64
CA PRO A 6 32.52 -48.33 -15.31
C PRO A 6 33.27 -47.68 -14.14
N THR A 7 33.82 -46.49 -14.37
CA THR A 7 34.43 -45.62 -13.36
C THR A 7 33.39 -45.24 -12.31
N SER A 8 33.50 -45.81 -11.12
CA SER A 8 32.75 -45.40 -9.92
C SER A 8 33.24 -44.03 -9.47
N VAL A 9 32.32 -43.08 -9.38
CA VAL A 9 32.60 -41.65 -9.11
C VAL A 9 33.02 -41.42 -7.65
N PHE A 10 32.84 -42.40 -6.75
CA PHE A 10 33.26 -42.35 -5.35
C PHE A 10 33.79 -43.71 -4.83
N PRO A 11 35.03 -44.11 -5.19
CA PRO A 11 35.56 -45.44 -4.93
C PRO A 11 35.84 -45.75 -3.45
N GLY A 12 35.82 -44.76 -2.55
CA GLY A 12 35.96 -44.99 -1.10
C GLY A 12 34.64 -45.11 -0.34
N LEU A 13 33.52 -44.74 -0.96
CA LEU A 13 32.21 -44.64 -0.30
C LEU A 13 31.22 -45.73 -0.74
N LEU A 14 31.44 -46.25 -1.95
CA LEU A 14 30.60 -47.26 -2.61
C LEU A 14 31.33 -48.60 -2.78
N ASN A 15 32.52 -48.75 -2.20
CA ASN A 15 33.36 -49.93 -2.32
C ASN A 15 33.41 -50.67 -0.99
N ASP A 16 33.14 -51.97 -1.00
CA ASP A 16 32.86 -52.72 0.23
C ASP A 16 34.11 -52.95 1.13
N ASN A 17 35.32 -52.63 0.65
CA ASN A 17 36.55 -53.26 1.17
C ASN A 17 37.79 -52.33 1.24
N ILE A 18 37.77 -51.27 2.04
CA ILE A 18 39.00 -50.52 2.39
C ILE A 18 39.28 -50.61 3.90
N GLY A 19 40.01 -51.64 4.30
CA GLY A 19 40.53 -51.83 5.67
C GLY A 19 39.63 -52.64 6.61
N LEU A 20 40.03 -52.70 7.89
CA LEU A 20 39.45 -53.56 8.97
C LEU A 20 37.99 -53.25 9.34
N TYR A 21 37.31 -52.35 8.62
CA TYR A 21 35.93 -51.96 8.86
C TYR A 21 35.10 -52.15 7.59
N HIS A 22 34.09 -53.02 7.65
CA HIS A 22 33.11 -53.16 6.56
C HIS A 22 32.23 -51.91 6.47
N THR A 23 32.35 -51.18 5.38
CA THR A 23 31.44 -50.08 5.05
C THR A 23 30.17 -50.65 4.42
N ARG A 24 29.00 -50.35 5.00
CA ARG A 24 27.70 -50.72 4.41
C ARG A 24 27.17 -49.53 3.60
N PRO A 25 27.21 -49.58 2.24
CA PRO A 25 26.79 -48.46 1.41
C PRO A 25 25.30 -48.13 1.57
N GLU A 26 24.49 -49.11 1.96
CA GLU A 26 23.05 -48.95 2.25
C GLU A 26 22.78 -47.94 3.36
N ASN A 27 23.55 -47.98 4.45
CA ASN A 27 23.40 -47.05 5.58
C ASN A 27 23.81 -45.63 5.19
N PHE A 28 24.84 -45.51 4.35
CA PHE A 28 25.26 -44.21 3.82
C PHE A 28 24.19 -43.61 2.91
N LEU A 29 23.65 -44.39 1.98
CA LEU A 29 22.57 -43.96 1.09
C LEU A 29 21.32 -43.59 1.89
N ALA A 30 20.94 -44.39 2.88
CA ALA A 30 19.81 -44.12 3.75
C ALA A 30 20.00 -42.81 4.53
N SER A 31 21.18 -42.59 5.10
CA SER A 31 21.49 -41.34 5.81
C SER A 31 21.45 -40.13 4.88
N LEU A 32 22.05 -40.23 3.68
CA LEU A 32 22.03 -39.17 2.67
C LEU A 32 20.60 -38.80 2.25
N LEU A 33 19.75 -39.81 2.01
CA LEU A 33 18.35 -39.62 1.63
C LEU A 33 17.54 -38.96 2.75
N VAL A 34 17.73 -39.37 4.00
CA VAL A 34 17.05 -38.77 5.16
C VAL A 34 17.46 -37.30 5.33
N HIS A 35 18.74 -36.97 5.19
CA HIS A 35 19.20 -35.59 5.26
C HIS A 35 18.68 -34.74 4.10
N ALA A 36 18.65 -35.29 2.88
CA ALA A 36 18.10 -34.60 1.72
C ALA A 36 16.60 -34.30 1.88
N MET A 37 15.82 -35.26 2.41
CA MET A 37 14.40 -35.06 2.72
C MET A 37 14.20 -34.01 3.82
N ALA A 38 15.02 -34.03 4.88
CA ALA A 38 14.93 -33.05 5.95
C ALA A 38 15.19 -31.63 5.44
N LEU A 39 16.21 -31.45 4.58
CA LEU A 39 16.48 -30.15 3.95
C LEU A 39 15.33 -29.69 3.04
N ALA A 40 14.78 -30.59 2.23
CA ALA A 40 13.65 -30.28 1.36
C ALA A 40 12.41 -29.85 2.18
N LEU A 41 12.14 -30.53 3.30
CA LEU A 41 11.04 -30.20 4.20
C LEU A 41 11.23 -28.82 4.84
N VAL A 42 12.45 -28.49 5.30
CA VAL A 42 12.77 -27.18 5.89
C VAL A 42 12.61 -26.07 4.86
N LEU A 43 13.09 -26.27 3.63
CA LEU A 43 12.92 -25.30 2.54
C LEU A 43 11.46 -25.10 2.16
N TRP A 44 10.69 -26.19 2.05
CA TRP A 44 9.25 -26.14 1.78
C TRP A 44 8.49 -25.40 2.88
N LEU A 45 8.78 -25.70 4.14
CA LEU A 45 8.16 -25.02 5.28
C LEU A 45 8.53 -23.53 5.32
N ALA A 46 9.79 -23.19 5.00
CA ALA A 46 10.24 -21.81 4.87
C ALA A 46 9.43 -21.06 3.81
N THR A 47 9.25 -21.64 2.61
CA THR A 47 8.42 -21.03 1.55
C THR A 47 6.98 -20.83 1.99
N TRP A 48 6.39 -21.82 2.65
CA TRP A 48 5.02 -21.74 3.15
C TRP A 48 4.82 -20.67 4.25
N LEU A 49 5.84 -20.47 5.10
CA LEU A 49 5.83 -19.42 6.12
C LEU A 49 6.05 -18.01 5.54
N THR A 50 6.82 -17.89 4.47
CA THR A 50 7.06 -16.62 3.76
C THR A 50 5.97 -16.25 2.76
N ASP A 51 5.18 -17.20 2.28
CA ASP A 51 3.99 -16.97 1.43
C ASP A 51 2.80 -16.36 2.19
N ARG A 52 3.05 -15.78 3.38
CA ARG A 52 2.10 -14.81 3.93
C ARG A 52 2.02 -13.67 2.92
N PRO A 53 0.82 -13.21 2.52
CA PRO A 53 0.70 -12.05 1.65
C PRO A 53 1.51 -10.93 2.31
N ASN A 54 2.55 -10.52 1.58
CA ASN A 54 3.45 -9.47 2.01
C ASN A 54 2.63 -8.21 2.20
N ASN A 55 2.17 -7.96 3.43
CA ASN A 55 1.81 -6.63 3.89
C ASN A 55 3.11 -5.83 4.04
N HIS A 56 3.83 -5.67 2.93
CA HIS A 56 4.74 -4.55 2.78
C HIS A 56 3.84 -3.32 2.70
N GLY A 57 3.43 -2.82 3.86
CA GLY A 57 3.12 -1.40 3.98
C GLY A 57 4.27 -0.66 3.31
N PRO A 58 3.98 0.30 2.41
CA PRO A 58 5.02 0.91 1.60
C PRO A 58 6.10 1.40 2.55
N GLN A 59 7.33 0.90 2.34
CA GLN A 59 8.54 1.53 2.85
C GLN A 59 8.42 2.97 2.39
N VAL A 60 8.14 3.87 3.34
CA VAL A 60 8.03 5.30 3.08
C VAL A 60 9.46 5.77 2.85
N SER A 61 10.00 5.46 1.68
CA SER A 61 11.12 6.19 1.12
C SER A 61 10.57 7.58 0.86
N HIS A 62 10.77 8.48 1.83
CA HIS A 62 10.70 9.91 1.61
C HIS A 62 11.84 10.30 0.66
N ALA A 63 11.81 9.79 -0.57
CA ALA A 63 12.49 10.41 -1.69
C ALA A 63 11.64 11.64 -2.01
N ILE A 64 12.02 12.77 -1.42
CA ILE A 64 11.53 14.08 -1.86
C ILE A 64 12.06 14.25 -3.28
N ASN A 65 11.30 13.78 -4.25
CA ASN A 65 11.56 14.01 -5.66
C ASN A 65 11.20 15.47 -5.93
N VAL A 66 12.19 16.35 -5.84
CA VAL A 66 12.07 17.75 -6.25
C VAL A 66 12.13 17.82 -7.79
N GLY A 67 11.16 17.16 -8.43
CA GLY A 67 10.84 17.35 -9.83
C GLY A 67 9.82 18.48 -10.00
N PRO A 68 9.64 19.03 -11.21
CA PRO A 68 8.53 19.94 -11.49
C PRO A 68 7.23 19.23 -11.07
N ILE A 69 6.40 19.93 -10.28
CA ILE A 69 5.10 19.43 -9.83
C ILE A 69 4.28 19.14 -11.09
N SER A 70 4.31 17.88 -11.51
CA SER A 70 3.54 17.41 -12.65
C SER A 70 2.10 17.28 -12.20
N PHE A 71 1.26 18.24 -12.58
CA PHE A 71 -0.19 18.16 -12.44
C PHE A 71 -0.73 17.21 -13.51
N LEU A 72 -0.35 15.94 -13.45
CA LEU A 72 -1.09 14.92 -14.16
C LEU A 72 -2.52 14.92 -13.59
N PRO A 73 -3.56 14.77 -14.43
CA PRO A 73 -4.91 14.53 -13.96
C PRO A 73 -4.89 13.23 -13.16
N GLN A 74 -4.80 13.36 -11.85
CA GLN A 74 -5.11 12.28 -10.91
C GLN A 74 -6.51 12.56 -10.43
N ASP A 75 -7.35 11.54 -10.51
CA ASP A 75 -8.78 11.65 -10.30
C ASP A 75 -9.10 12.37 -8.98
N PRO A 76 -10.04 13.34 -8.99
CA PRO A 76 -10.54 13.94 -7.77
C PRO A 76 -11.19 12.85 -6.90
N GLY A 77 -10.91 12.79 -5.60
CA GLY A 77 -11.54 11.78 -4.74
C GLY A 77 -10.76 11.33 -3.51
N GLY A 78 -9.48 11.69 -3.41
CA GLY A 78 -8.61 11.18 -2.35
C GLY A 78 -8.46 9.66 -2.44
N HIS A 79 -8.12 9.02 -1.33
CA HIS A 79 -8.12 7.57 -1.21
C HIS A 79 -8.90 7.17 0.04
N GLY A 80 -9.50 5.98 0.02
CA GLY A 80 -10.17 5.49 1.19
C GLY A 80 -10.47 4.01 1.18
N GLY A 81 -11.01 3.58 2.30
CA GLY A 81 -11.22 2.17 2.59
C GLY A 81 -11.34 1.93 4.08
N GLY A 82 -12.16 0.96 4.42
CA GLY A 82 -12.54 0.69 5.79
C GLY A 82 -13.08 -0.70 5.93
N GLY A 83 -13.96 -0.91 6.89
CA GLY A 83 -14.70 -2.16 7.02
C GLY A 83 -15.13 -2.44 8.45
N THR A 84 -15.80 -3.57 8.62
CA THR A 84 -16.26 -4.10 9.91
C THR A 84 -15.57 -5.41 10.29
N HIS A 85 -14.37 -5.66 9.74
CA HIS A 85 -13.62 -6.92 9.86
C HIS A 85 -14.40 -8.13 9.32
N ASP A 86 -15.13 -7.93 8.23
CA ASP A 86 -15.92 -8.99 7.60
C ASP A 86 -15.01 -10.02 6.92
N ARG A 87 -15.38 -11.31 6.98
CA ARG A 87 -14.64 -12.35 6.23
C ARG A 87 -14.81 -12.23 4.72
N LEU A 88 -15.89 -11.60 4.30
CA LEU A 88 -16.21 -11.41 2.89
C LEU A 88 -15.60 -10.09 2.42
N PRO A 89 -15.06 -10.02 1.19
CA PRO A 89 -14.64 -8.75 0.60
C PRO A 89 -15.81 -7.77 0.47
N ALA A 90 -15.49 -6.47 0.39
CA ALA A 90 -16.48 -5.41 0.21
C ALA A 90 -17.39 -5.67 -0.99
N SER A 91 -18.71 -5.59 -0.78
CA SER A 91 -19.69 -5.80 -1.85
C SER A 91 -19.74 -4.63 -2.83
N ARG A 92 -20.10 -4.93 -4.07
CA ARG A 92 -20.29 -3.91 -5.10
C ARG A 92 -21.49 -3.02 -4.80
N GLY A 93 -21.32 -1.70 -4.89
CA GLY A 93 -22.40 -0.75 -4.63
C GLY A 93 -22.08 0.69 -5.03
N ALA A 94 -23.01 1.58 -4.73
CA ALA A 94 -22.87 3.02 -4.94
C ALA A 94 -22.03 3.62 -3.83
N LEU A 95 -21.31 4.69 -4.17
CA LEU A 95 -20.77 5.54 -3.13
C LEU A 95 -21.87 6.41 -2.51
N PRO A 96 -21.70 6.80 -1.24
CA PRO A 96 -22.55 7.79 -0.57
C PRO A 96 -22.43 9.19 -1.20
N ALA A 97 -23.14 10.15 -0.61
CA ALA A 97 -23.03 11.56 -1.00
C ALA A 97 -21.59 12.07 -0.86
N LEU A 98 -21.05 12.66 -1.93
CA LEU A 98 -19.72 13.27 -1.91
C LEU A 98 -19.77 14.67 -1.31
N THR A 99 -18.97 14.90 -0.28
CA THR A 99 -18.89 16.19 0.41
C THR A 99 -17.43 16.59 0.65
N LEU A 100 -17.21 17.90 0.85
CA LEU A 100 -15.91 18.43 1.31
C LEU A 100 -15.87 18.61 2.84
N ALA A 101 -16.98 18.33 3.53
CA ALA A 101 -17.09 18.44 4.97
C ALA A 101 -16.54 17.19 5.65
N ASP A 102 -16.19 17.32 6.93
CA ASP A 102 -15.75 16.18 7.73
C ASP A 102 -16.83 15.11 7.82
N GLN A 103 -16.37 13.86 7.67
CA GLN A 103 -17.19 12.68 7.77
C GLN A 103 -17.61 12.46 9.24
N LEU A 104 -18.89 12.68 9.52
CA LEU A 104 -19.49 12.34 10.81
C LEU A 104 -19.84 10.84 10.87
N THR A 105 -20.39 10.32 9.77
CA THR A 105 -20.84 8.93 9.67
C THR A 105 -20.09 8.22 8.54
N PRO A 106 -19.29 7.17 8.83
CA PRO A 106 -18.58 6.38 7.81
C PRO A 106 -19.56 5.68 6.86
N PRO A 107 -19.18 5.41 5.59
CA PRO A 107 -20.04 4.66 4.69
C PRO A 107 -20.01 3.17 5.06
N GLU A 108 -21.17 2.56 5.14
CA GLU A 108 -21.32 1.13 5.43
C GLU A 108 -22.36 0.53 4.47
N ALA A 109 -22.02 -0.59 3.83
CA ALA A 109 -22.94 -1.42 3.07
C ALA A 109 -23.91 -2.18 3.99
N VAL A 110 -23.44 -2.55 5.19
CA VAL A 110 -24.23 -3.14 6.26
C VAL A 110 -24.03 -2.30 7.52
N PRO A 111 -25.04 -1.51 7.94
CA PRO A 111 -24.94 -0.72 9.16
C PRO A 111 -24.70 -1.60 10.39
N LEU A 112 -23.73 -1.24 11.23
CA LEU A 112 -23.48 -1.96 12.47
C LEU A 112 -24.64 -1.82 13.47
N ASN A 113 -25.27 -0.65 13.54
CA ASN A 113 -26.43 -0.39 14.37
C ASN A 113 -27.63 0.01 13.48
N PRO A 114 -28.71 -0.80 13.42
CA PRO A 114 -29.88 -0.48 12.60
C PRO A 114 -30.69 0.70 13.16
N ASP A 115 -30.63 0.97 14.46
CA ASP A 115 -31.38 2.06 15.11
C ASP A 115 -30.43 3.04 15.83
N PRO A 116 -29.80 3.99 15.10
CA PRO A 116 -28.97 5.02 15.69
C PRO A 116 -29.82 6.08 16.41
N LYS A 117 -29.37 6.51 17.60
CA LYS A 117 -30.01 7.61 18.34
C LYS A 117 -29.90 8.96 17.63
N LEU A 118 -28.92 9.10 16.74
CA LEU A 118 -28.70 10.26 15.88
C LEU A 118 -28.45 9.77 14.45
N PRO A 119 -29.51 9.60 13.63
CA PRO A 119 -29.36 9.21 12.24
C PRO A 119 -28.78 10.39 11.45
N GLU A 120 -27.62 10.17 10.85
CA GLU A 120 -26.96 11.14 9.96
C GLU A 120 -26.62 10.39 8.65
N PRO A 121 -26.85 11.01 7.48
CA PRO A 121 -26.66 10.32 6.20
C PRO A 121 -25.17 10.04 5.95
N PRO A 122 -24.80 8.84 5.48
CA PRO A 122 -23.40 8.55 5.16
C PRO A 122 -22.92 9.49 4.05
N SER A 123 -21.71 10.02 4.24
CA SER A 123 -21.02 10.86 3.27
C SER A 123 -19.65 10.28 2.93
N LEU A 124 -18.99 10.80 1.90
CA LEU A 124 -17.62 10.46 1.58
C LEU A 124 -16.87 11.72 1.18
N MET A 125 -15.65 11.85 1.67
CA MET A 125 -14.88 13.06 1.45
C MET A 125 -14.25 13.04 0.06
N ALA A 126 -14.85 13.75 -0.89
CA ALA A 126 -14.35 13.84 -2.25
C ALA A 126 -14.79 15.15 -2.89
N LEU A 127 -14.07 15.57 -3.93
CA LEU A 127 -14.50 16.69 -4.75
C LEU A 127 -15.78 16.31 -5.50
N SER A 128 -16.74 17.22 -5.50
CA SER A 128 -18.11 17.03 -5.99
C SER A 128 -18.25 16.73 -7.50
N ASP A 129 -17.15 16.77 -8.26
CA ASP A 129 -17.14 16.60 -9.72
C ASP A 129 -17.04 15.13 -10.18
N VAL A 130 -16.90 14.17 -9.26
CA VAL A 130 -16.83 12.75 -9.61
C VAL A 130 -18.21 12.26 -10.03
N LYS A 131 -18.37 11.86 -11.30
CA LYS A 131 -19.61 11.24 -11.78
C LYS A 131 -19.67 9.79 -11.31
N LEU A 132 -20.66 9.47 -10.48
CA LEU A 132 -20.78 8.15 -9.88
C LEU A 132 -21.89 7.31 -10.51
N PRO A 133 -21.68 5.99 -10.62
CA PRO A 133 -22.76 5.07 -10.92
C PRO A 133 -23.77 5.05 -9.76
N GLN A 134 -25.04 5.34 -10.07
CA GLN A 134 -26.15 5.23 -9.12
C GLN A 134 -26.58 3.76 -9.01
N LEU A 135 -26.00 3.05 -8.05
CA LEU A 135 -26.39 1.69 -7.68
C LEU A 135 -27.34 1.74 -6.46
N ALA A 136 -28.22 0.74 -6.31
CA ALA A 136 -29.28 0.76 -5.30
C ALA A 136 -28.80 0.57 -3.84
N ARG A 137 -27.57 0.07 -3.64
CA ARG A 137 -27.02 -0.25 -2.31
C ARG A 137 -25.64 0.36 -2.16
N LEU A 138 -25.29 0.79 -0.95
CA LEU A 138 -23.95 1.27 -0.62
C LEU A 138 -22.92 0.15 -0.77
N GLY A 139 -21.74 0.49 -1.27
CA GLY A 139 -20.67 -0.46 -1.53
C GLY A 139 -19.49 0.17 -2.27
N ASP A 140 -18.54 -0.66 -2.68
CA ASP A 140 -17.44 -0.22 -3.54
C ASP A 140 -17.82 -0.42 -5.01
N PRO A 141 -17.95 0.65 -5.83
CA PRO A 141 -18.32 0.52 -7.24
C PRO A 141 -17.26 -0.21 -8.08
N LEU A 142 -16.00 -0.21 -7.62
CA LEU A 142 -14.88 -0.91 -8.26
C LEU A 142 -14.77 -2.37 -7.84
N SER A 143 -15.48 -2.79 -6.79
CA SER A 143 -15.48 -4.18 -6.36
C SER A 143 -16.17 -5.08 -7.39
N GLY A 144 -15.54 -6.21 -7.71
CA GLY A 144 -16.12 -7.27 -8.55
C GLY A 144 -17.14 -8.15 -7.81
N VAL A 145 -17.31 -7.95 -6.50
CA VAL A 145 -18.05 -8.86 -5.61
C VAL A 145 -19.54 -8.50 -5.60
N GLN A 146 -20.32 -9.18 -6.43
CA GLN A 146 -21.79 -9.08 -6.45
C GLN A 146 -22.45 -10.04 -5.43
N GLY A 147 -21.81 -10.18 -4.27
CA GLY A 147 -22.23 -11.09 -3.20
C GLY A 147 -23.20 -10.45 -2.21
N PRO A 148 -23.50 -11.13 -1.09
CA PRO A 148 -24.23 -10.49 0.01
C PRO A 148 -23.51 -9.21 0.45
N PRO A 149 -24.24 -8.20 0.93
CA PRO A 149 -23.66 -6.96 1.45
C PRO A 149 -22.56 -7.24 2.46
N SER A 150 -21.41 -6.60 2.26
CA SER A 150 -20.25 -6.70 3.14
C SER A 150 -19.52 -5.37 3.13
N ASN A 151 -19.10 -4.91 4.31
CA ASN A 151 -18.23 -3.74 4.42
C ASN A 151 -16.78 -4.11 4.12
N GLY A 152 -16.44 -5.39 4.15
CA GLY A 152 -15.10 -5.89 3.82
C GLY A 152 -14.21 -6.13 5.05
N PRO A 153 -13.02 -6.72 4.83
CA PRO A 153 -12.12 -7.17 5.90
C PRO A 153 -11.39 -6.05 6.63
N GLY A 154 -11.48 -4.80 6.16
CA GLY A 154 -10.87 -3.65 6.80
C GLY A 154 -11.54 -3.25 8.12
N GLY A 155 -11.13 -2.10 8.68
CA GLY A 155 -11.54 -1.66 10.02
C GLY A 155 -11.66 -0.15 10.17
N GLY A 156 -12.14 0.32 11.32
CA GLY A 156 -12.22 1.76 11.60
C GLY A 156 -13.31 2.52 10.84
N GLY A 157 -14.35 1.79 10.38
CA GLY A 157 -15.47 2.35 9.60
C GLY A 157 -15.13 2.53 8.13
N GLY A 158 -16.14 2.46 7.25
CA GLY A 158 -15.97 2.52 5.80
C GLY A 158 -16.25 1.18 5.11
N ILE A 159 -16.02 1.14 3.79
CA ILE A 159 -16.15 -0.07 2.97
C ILE A 159 -14.81 -0.37 2.30
N GLY A 160 -14.21 -1.53 2.54
CA GLY A 160 -12.91 -1.85 1.98
C GLY A 160 -12.12 -2.96 2.68
N SER A 161 -10.80 -2.95 2.44
CA SER A 161 -9.85 -3.87 3.06
C SER A 161 -8.88 -3.22 4.04
N ASN A 162 -8.89 -1.88 4.12
CA ASN A 162 -7.95 -1.10 4.92
C ASN A 162 -8.67 -0.34 6.03
N CYS A 163 -8.07 0.72 6.58
CA CYS A 163 -8.64 1.42 7.73
C CYS A 163 -9.10 2.84 7.43
N CYS A 164 -9.87 3.35 8.40
CA CYS A 164 -9.94 4.78 8.68
C CYS A 164 -10.85 5.57 7.74
N GLY A 165 -11.98 4.97 7.34
CA GLY A 165 -13.11 5.64 6.66
C GLY A 165 -13.18 5.41 5.15
N GLY A 166 -14.08 6.12 4.47
CA GLY A 166 -14.14 6.11 3.01
C GLY A 166 -14.48 4.77 2.36
N VAL A 167 -14.21 4.65 1.06
CA VAL A 167 -14.52 3.46 0.25
C VAL A 167 -13.34 3.06 -0.64
N GLY A 168 -12.92 1.80 -0.56
CA GLY A 168 -11.91 1.21 -1.44
C GLY A 168 -10.81 0.42 -0.73
N PRO A 169 -9.69 0.14 -1.41
CA PRO A 169 -8.62 -0.70 -0.88
C PRO A 169 -7.53 0.10 -0.18
N ARG A 170 -7.70 1.40 0.11
CA ARG A 170 -6.66 2.25 0.73
C ARG A 170 -7.12 2.78 2.08
N THR A 171 -6.28 3.55 2.78
CA THR A 171 -6.58 4.08 4.12
C THR A 171 -7.01 5.54 4.02
N GLY A 172 -8.18 5.94 4.53
CA GLY A 172 -8.58 7.35 4.58
C GLY A 172 -10.05 7.62 4.20
N PRO A 173 -10.52 8.87 4.31
CA PRO A 173 -11.93 9.21 4.19
C PRO A 173 -12.45 9.34 2.75
N GLY A 174 -11.58 9.17 1.75
CA GLY A 174 -11.90 9.38 0.33
C GLY A 174 -12.35 8.12 -0.39
N PHE A 175 -12.22 8.13 -1.71
CA PHE A 175 -12.57 7.02 -2.58
C PHE A 175 -11.47 6.72 -3.60
N GLY A 176 -11.16 5.43 -3.76
CA GLY A 176 -10.39 4.94 -4.89
C GLY A 176 -9.10 4.22 -4.49
N PRO A 177 -8.47 3.54 -5.46
CA PRO A 177 -7.29 2.71 -5.23
C PRO A 177 -5.98 3.49 -5.24
N TYR A 178 -6.03 4.81 -5.43
CA TYR A 178 -4.83 5.61 -5.69
C TYR A 178 -4.02 5.91 -4.44
N ASP A 179 -2.70 5.89 -4.59
CA ASP A 179 -1.75 5.95 -3.46
C ASP A 179 -1.38 7.36 -3.04
N ALA A 180 -1.62 8.33 -3.93
CA ALA A 180 -1.20 9.71 -3.82
C ALA A 180 -2.41 10.62 -3.97
N GLY A 181 -3.08 10.92 -2.86
CA GLY A 181 -4.25 11.80 -2.91
C GLY A 181 -4.74 12.19 -1.54
N ASN A 182 -4.35 13.38 -1.08
CA ASN A 182 -5.18 14.09 -0.12
C ASN A 182 -6.47 14.50 -0.82
N VAL A 183 -7.60 14.43 -0.12
CA VAL A 183 -8.89 14.92 -0.63
C VAL A 183 -8.79 16.39 -1.05
N PHE A 184 -7.94 17.16 -0.35
CA PHE A 184 -7.66 18.56 -0.64
C PHE A 184 -6.35 18.73 -1.41
N ARG A 185 -6.42 19.33 -2.60
CA ARG A 185 -5.24 19.65 -3.44
C ARG A 185 -5.26 21.11 -3.87
N PRO A 186 -4.17 21.88 -3.70
CA PRO A 186 -4.10 23.26 -4.18
C PRO A 186 -4.39 23.34 -5.68
N GLY A 187 -5.34 24.18 -6.07
CA GLY A 187 -5.80 24.37 -7.45
C GLY A 187 -6.98 23.51 -7.88
N ILE A 188 -7.50 22.61 -7.04
CA ILE A 188 -8.67 21.76 -7.35
C ILE A 188 -9.68 21.86 -6.19
N GLY A 189 -10.99 21.97 -6.49
CA GLY A 189 -12.05 21.92 -5.47
C GLY A 189 -12.14 23.12 -4.53
N GLY A 190 -11.74 24.32 -4.98
CA GLY A 190 -11.80 25.54 -4.17
C GLY A 190 -10.61 25.75 -3.22
N VAL A 191 -9.67 24.81 -3.15
CA VAL A 191 -8.42 24.99 -2.39
C VAL A 191 -7.49 25.90 -3.19
N THR A 192 -7.32 27.14 -2.75
CA THR A 192 -6.44 28.11 -3.42
C THR A 192 -4.98 27.87 -3.03
N GLN A 193 -4.05 28.02 -3.98
CA GLN A 193 -2.62 27.95 -3.67
C GLN A 193 -2.23 29.06 -2.67
N PRO A 194 -1.36 28.77 -1.69
CA PRO A 194 -0.85 29.80 -0.81
C PRO A 194 -0.15 30.88 -1.65
N ARG A 195 -0.57 32.13 -1.47
CA ARG A 195 0.08 33.28 -2.07
C ARG A 195 0.97 33.93 -1.01
N PRO A 196 2.23 34.28 -1.33
CA PRO A 196 3.06 35.02 -0.41
C PRO A 196 2.40 36.38 -0.12
N ILE A 197 2.22 36.68 1.16
CA ILE A 197 1.76 38.00 1.63
C ILE A 197 2.97 38.92 1.83
N TYR A 198 4.14 38.33 2.10
CA TYR A 198 5.41 39.03 2.32
C TYR A 198 6.54 38.24 1.64
N ASP A 199 7.12 38.82 0.60
CA ASP A 199 8.23 38.25 -0.20
C ASP A 199 9.29 39.34 -0.41
N PRO A 200 10.19 39.55 0.58
CA PRO A 200 11.24 40.55 0.43
C PRO A 200 12.31 40.05 -0.54
N ASP A 201 12.75 40.93 -1.43
CA ASP A 201 13.88 40.63 -2.30
C ASP A 201 15.12 40.28 -1.46
N PRO A 202 15.88 39.23 -1.82
CA PRO A 202 17.03 38.81 -1.03
C PRO A 202 18.14 39.87 -1.07
N ASP A 203 18.61 40.28 0.11
CA ASP A 203 19.73 41.20 0.22
C ASP A 203 21.06 40.52 -0.15
N TYR A 204 21.89 41.22 -0.95
CA TYR A 204 23.25 40.79 -1.21
C TYR A 204 24.08 40.82 0.08
N SER A 205 24.78 39.72 0.37
CA SER A 205 25.75 39.69 1.46
C SER A 205 26.87 40.72 1.24
N ASP A 206 27.41 41.28 2.32
CA ASP A 206 28.46 42.31 2.24
C ASP A 206 29.71 41.83 1.48
N ALA A 207 30.02 40.54 1.58
CA ALA A 207 31.08 39.89 0.82
C ALA A 207 30.79 39.86 -0.69
N ALA A 208 29.56 39.53 -1.10
CA ALA A 208 29.15 39.52 -2.50
C ALA A 208 29.14 40.93 -3.11
N ARG A 209 28.75 41.95 -2.33
CA ARG A 209 28.74 43.35 -2.76
C ARG A 209 30.15 43.88 -3.02
N LYS A 210 31.09 43.59 -2.10
CA LYS A 210 32.49 44.02 -2.22
C LYS A 210 33.21 43.34 -3.40
N ALA A 211 32.84 42.09 -3.70
CA ALA A 211 33.46 41.31 -4.76
C ALA A 211 32.68 41.33 -6.10
N LYS A 212 31.56 42.07 -6.19
CA LYS A 212 30.69 42.19 -7.38
C LYS A 212 30.20 40.84 -7.93
N TYR A 213 29.98 39.86 -7.05
CA TYR A 213 29.47 38.56 -7.47
C TYR A 213 27.97 38.62 -7.76
N GLN A 214 27.57 38.02 -8.88
CA GLN A 214 26.18 37.81 -9.27
C GLN A 214 25.86 36.31 -9.17
N GLY A 215 24.63 35.97 -8.79
CA GLY A 215 24.16 34.59 -8.71
C GLY A 215 22.64 34.51 -8.60
N LEU A 216 22.07 33.40 -9.08
CA LEU A 216 20.64 33.09 -8.92
C LEU A 216 20.46 32.11 -7.78
N GLY A 217 19.84 32.55 -6.69
CA GLY A 217 19.38 31.68 -5.60
C GLY A 217 17.97 31.19 -5.89
N ARG A 218 17.77 29.87 -6.01
CA ARG A 218 16.44 29.26 -5.99
C ARG A 218 16.17 28.75 -4.58
N ALA A 219 15.28 29.42 -3.86
CA ALA A 219 14.75 28.94 -2.58
C ALA A 219 13.36 28.34 -2.81
N VAL A 220 13.09 27.17 -2.23
CA VAL A 220 11.76 26.56 -2.22
C VAL A 220 11.30 26.54 -0.77
N ALA A 221 10.22 27.27 -0.49
CA ALA A 221 9.65 27.38 0.84
C ALA A 221 8.42 26.48 0.96
N GLY A 222 8.37 25.63 2.00
CA GLY A 222 7.21 24.82 2.33
C GLY A 222 6.24 25.60 3.21
N GLY A 223 5.02 25.86 2.76
CA GLY A 223 4.00 26.54 3.55
C GLY A 223 3.29 25.60 4.53
N ARG A 224 3.26 25.94 5.82
CA ARG A 224 2.44 25.25 6.83
C ARG A 224 1.04 25.85 6.94
N PRO A 225 0.02 25.05 7.33
CA PRO A 225 -1.28 25.57 7.74
C PRO A 225 -1.07 26.47 8.96
N GLY A 226 -1.12 27.79 8.75
CA GLY A 226 -0.71 28.81 9.73
C GLY A 226 0.11 29.96 9.13
N GLY A 227 0.53 29.86 7.87
CA GLY A 227 1.17 30.98 7.15
C GLY A 227 2.68 31.13 7.37
N THR A 228 3.32 30.15 8.02
CA THR A 228 4.77 30.11 8.20
C THR A 228 5.44 29.25 7.13
N THR A 229 6.59 29.69 6.65
CA THR A 229 7.45 28.95 5.73
C THR A 229 8.55 28.21 6.49
N THR A 230 8.89 27.00 6.03
CA THR A 230 10.10 26.25 6.43
C THR A 230 11.03 26.01 5.26
#